data_AF-A0A9D8I158-F1
#
_entry.id   AF-A0A9D8I158-F1
#
_cell.length_a   1.000
_cell.length_b   1.000
_cell.length_c   1.000
_cell.angle_alpha   90.00
_cell.angle_beta   90.00
_cell.angle_gamma   90.00
#
_symmetry.space_group_name_H-M   'P 1'
#
loop_
_entity.id
_entity.type
_entity.pdbx_description
1 polymer ?
#
loop_
_entity_poly.entity_id
_entity_poly.type
_entity_poly.pdbx_seq_one_letter_code
_entity_poly.pdbx_strand_id
1 'polypeptide(L)'
;MGHADTLSYYIEAKYKIDASWSAALRWNQQFFGEVTNPAGKDERWDHDMWKAEAGLAYRFSRHWQVKAQYSYGRQNRDLQQGEQMFAGQVTLKF
;
A
#
# COMPACT_ATOMS: atom_id res chain seq x y z
N MET A 1 -18.23 20.72 -16.24
CA MET A 1 -18.14 19.54 -15.35
C MET A 1 -16.93 18.76 -15.82
N GLY A 2 -15.80 18.85 -15.13
CA GLY A 2 -14.60 18.06 -15.48
C GLY A 2 -14.71 16.69 -14.84
N HIS A 3 -14.70 15.63 -15.64
CA HIS A 3 -14.63 14.27 -15.14
C HIS A 3 -13.19 13.99 -14.73
N ALA A 4 -12.96 13.85 -13.43
CA ALA A 4 -11.70 13.36 -12.89
C ALA A 4 -11.81 11.84 -12.79
N ASP A 5 -11.34 11.14 -13.81
CA ASP A 5 -11.27 9.68 -13.77
C ASP A 5 -10.07 9.23 -12.93
N THR A 6 -10.26 8.21 -12.12
CA THR A 6 -9.21 7.60 -11.29
C THR A 6 -9.36 6.09 -11.36
N LEU A 7 -8.26 5.40 -11.65
CA LEU A 7 -8.22 3.94 -11.68
C LEU A 7 -7.24 3.45 -10.62
N SER A 8 -7.74 2.69 -9.65
CA SER A 8 -6.93 2.09 -8.60
C SER A 8 -7.00 0.57 -8.69
N TYR A 9 -5.85 -0.08 -8.58
CA TYR A 9 -5.75 -1.52 -8.47
C TYR A 9 -4.82 -1.92 -7.33
N TYR A 10 -5.05 -3.11 -6.79
CA TYR A 10 -4.13 -3.72 -5.84
C TYR A 10 -3.96 -5.21 -6.13
N ILE A 11 -2.78 -5.71 -5.81
CA ILE A 11 -2.44 -7.12 -5.87
C ILE A 11 -1.96 -7.50 -4.48
N GLU A 12 -2.50 -8.59 -3.94
CA GLU A 12 -2.09 -9.13 -2.64
C GLU A 12 -1.68 -10.60 -2.81
N ALA A 13 -0.48 -10.92 -2.35
CA ALA A 13 0.04 -12.26 -2.27
C ALA A 13 0.24 -12.62 -0.79
N LYS A 14 -0.32 -13.74 -0.36
CA LYS A 14 -0.16 -14.27 1.00
C LYS A 14 0.36 -15.68 0.92
N TYR A 15 1.44 -15.95 1.64
CA TYR A 15 2.07 -17.26 1.65
C TYR A 15 2.30 -17.72 3.09
N LYS A 16 1.83 -18.93 3.39
CA LYS A 16 2.08 -19.59 4.66
C LYS A 16 3.32 -20.45 4.50
N ILE A 17 4.41 -20.03 5.14
CA ILE A 17 5.70 -20.72 5.07
C ILE A 17 5.64 -21.97 5.96
N ASP A 18 5.17 -21.80 7.20
CA ASP A 18 5.07 -22.86 8.20
C ASP A 18 3.78 -22.74 9.01
N ALA A 19 3.54 -23.68 9.93
CA ALA A 19 2.47 -23.57 10.92
C ALA A 19 2.53 -22.25 11.73
N SER A 20 3.74 -21.71 11.90
CA SER A 20 4.01 -20.51 12.69
C SER A 20 4.31 -19.25 11.87
N TRP A 21 4.85 -19.37 10.65
CA TRP A 21 5.26 -18.22 9.83
C TRP A 21 4.33 -17.99 8.65
N SER A 22 3.95 -16.73 8.44
CA SER A 22 3.25 -16.31 7.22
C SER A 22 3.81 -15.00 6.71
N ALA A 23 4.04 -14.92 5.41
CA ALA A 23 4.39 -13.71 4.71
C ALA A 23 3.20 -13.19 3.89
N ALA A 24 3.13 -11.87 3.75
CA ALA A 24 2.18 -11.19 2.90
C ALA A 24 2.90 -10.08 2.14
N LEU A 25 2.60 -9.92 0.87
CA LEU A 25 3.02 -8.80 0.05
C LEU A 25 1.77 -8.18 -0.56
N ARG A 26 1.71 -6.85 -0.58
CA ARG A 26 0.63 -6.11 -1.20
C ARG A 26 1.21 -4.98 -2.03
N TRP A 27 0.81 -4.91 -3.28
CA TRP A 27 1.13 -3.81 -4.17
C TRP A 27 -0.15 -3.04 -4.46
N ASN A 28 -0.17 -1.74 -4.22
CA ASN A 28 -1.28 -0.86 -4.56
C ASN A 28 -0.76 0.15 -5.57
N GLN A 29 -1.53 0.38 -6.61
CA GLN A 29 -1.19 1.37 -7.64
C GLN A 29 -2.44 2.11 -8.07
N GLN A 30 -2.29 3.42 -8.14
CA GLN A 30 -3.37 4.35 -8.42
C GLN A 30 -2.92 5.26 -9.55
N PHE A 31 -3.66 5.19 -10.66
CA PHE A 31 -3.50 6.05 -11.82
C PHE A 31 -4.54 7.15 -11.77
N PHE A 32 -4.08 8.36 -12.08
CA PHE A 32 -4.94 9.53 -12.18
C PHE A 32 -5.14 9.88 -13.66
N GLY A 33 -6.39 10.00 -14.06
CA GLY A 33 -6.79 10.32 -15.43
C GLY A 33 -6.46 11.76 -15.82
N GLU A 34 -6.77 12.11 -17.05
CA GLU A 34 -6.54 13.46 -17.60
C GLU A 34 -7.74 14.36 -17.29
N VAL A 35 -7.46 15.62 -16.91
CA VAL A 35 -8.49 16.65 -16.76
C VAL A 35 -8.22 17.73 -17.80
N THR A 36 -9.26 18.11 -18.53
CA THR A 36 -9.18 19.21 -19.47
C THR A 36 -9.06 20.53 -18.70
N ASN A 37 -7.89 21.17 -18.81
CA ASN A 37 -7.60 22.48 -18.22
C ASN A 37 -8.43 23.57 -18.95
N PRO A 38 -8.72 24.76 -18.37
CA PRO A 38 -9.48 25.83 -19.03
C PRO A 38 -8.90 26.32 -20.37
N ALA A 39 -7.64 25.98 -20.66
CA ALA A 39 -6.96 26.25 -21.93
C ALA A 39 -7.22 25.18 -23.02
N GLY A 40 -8.09 24.18 -22.77
CA GLY A 40 -8.42 23.13 -23.73
C GLY A 40 -7.33 22.08 -23.94
N LYS A 41 -6.37 21.99 -23.01
CA LYS A 41 -5.34 20.94 -22.99
C LYS A 41 -5.69 19.89 -21.95
N ASP A 42 -5.58 18.62 -22.34
CA ASP A 42 -5.67 17.49 -21.44
C ASP A 42 -4.34 17.39 -20.68
N GLU A 43 -4.39 17.54 -19.36
CA GLU A 43 -3.24 17.40 -18.49
C GLU A 43 -3.62 16.46 -17.34
N ARG A 44 -2.72 15.53 -16.96
CA ARG A 44 -2.96 14.67 -15.78
C ARG A 44 -3.02 15.55 -14.55
N TRP A 45 -4.13 15.49 -13.82
CA TRP A 45 -4.38 16.35 -12.68
C TRP A 45 -3.57 15.94 -11.43
N ASP A 46 -3.11 14.69 -11.39
CA ASP A 46 -2.22 14.17 -10.34
C ASP A 46 -1.22 13.14 -10.89
N HIS A 47 -0.20 12.84 -10.08
CA HIS A 47 0.86 11.91 -10.45
C HIS A 47 0.52 10.50 -10.00
N ASP A 48 0.86 9.51 -10.83
CA ASP A 48 0.68 8.10 -10.51
C ASP A 48 1.33 7.74 -9.16
N MET A 49 0.56 7.12 -8.28
CA MET A 49 1.00 6.73 -6.94
C MET A 49 1.11 5.22 -6.88
N TRP A 50 2.18 4.74 -6.26
CA TRP A 50 2.34 3.33 -5.96
C TRP A 50 2.79 3.14 -4.51
N LYS A 51 2.28 2.08 -3.89
CA LYS A 51 2.59 1.67 -2.53
C LYS A 51 2.76 0.17 -2.46
N ALA A 52 3.97 -0.27 -2.10
CA ALA A 52 4.27 -1.65 -1.77
C ALA A 52 4.22 -1.84 -0.25
N GLU A 53 3.69 -2.96 0.19
CA GLU A 53 3.59 -3.32 1.60
C GLU A 53 4.06 -4.77 1.73
N ALA A 54 4.97 -5.02 2.66
CA ALA A 54 5.48 -6.34 3.00
C ALA A 54 5.18 -6.63 4.47
N GLY A 55 4.58 -7.77 4.74
CA GLY A 55 4.18 -8.21 6.07
C GLY A 55 4.77 -9.58 6.39
N LEU A 56 5.28 -9.72 7.61
CA LEU A 56 5.72 -10.98 8.18
C LEU A 56 4.97 -11.19 9.49
N ALA A 57 4.28 -12.32 9.62
CA ALA A 57 3.66 -12.74 10.87
C ALA A 57 4.36 -13.97 11.41
N TYR A 58 4.56 -13.98 12.71
CA TYR A 58 5.04 -15.12 13.46
C TYR A 58 4.09 -15.45 14.61
N ARG A 59 3.71 -16.72 14.69
CA ARG A 59 2.85 -17.26 15.74
C ARG A 59 3.70 -18.12 16.69
N PHE A 60 3.98 -17.58 17.86
CA PHE A 60 4.67 -18.31 18.93
C PHE A 60 3.78 -19.39 19.54
N SER A 61 2.48 -19.11 19.68
CA SER A 61 1.51 -20.01 20.31
C SER A 61 0.10 -19.68 19.83
N ARG A 62 -0.89 -20.50 20.18
CA ARG A 62 -2.31 -20.23 19.86
C ARG A 62 -2.79 -18.87 20.38
N HIS A 63 -2.18 -18.39 21.47
CA HIS A 63 -2.50 -17.13 22.13
C HIS A 63 -1.61 -15.96 21.68
N TRP A 64 -0.38 -16.21 21.21
CA TRP A 64 0.60 -15.14 20.92
C TRP A 64 0.95 -15.09 19.43
N GLN A 65 0.68 -13.95 18.81
CA GLN A 65 1.04 -13.68 17.42
C GLN A 65 1.68 -12.30 17.28
N VAL A 66 2.81 -12.24 16.60
CA VAL A 66 3.52 -11.00 16.26
C VAL A 66 3.43 -10.80 14.76
N LYS A 67 3.29 -9.55 14.33
CA LYS A 67 3.31 -9.13 12.93
C LYS A 67 4.22 -7.92 12.79
N ALA A 68 5.08 -7.97 11.80
CA ALA A 68 5.82 -6.82 11.31
C ALA A 68 5.27 -6.48 9.92
N GLN A 69 5.08 -5.20 9.65
CA GLN A 69 4.63 -4.68 8.36
C GLN A 69 5.55 -3.53 7.98
N TYR A 70 5.95 -3.51 6.72
CA TYR A 70 6.79 -2.49 6.13
C TYR A 70 6.09 -1.98 4.88
N SER A 71 5.81 -0.69 4.84
CA SER A 71 5.14 -0.04 3.73
C SER A 71 6.08 0.98 3.11
N TYR A 72 6.27 0.87 1.80
CA TYR A 72 7.04 1.78 0.98
C TYR A 72 6.12 2.41 -0.06
N GLY A 73 6.08 3.74 -0.14
CA GLY A 73 5.25 4.43 -1.11
C GLY A 73 5.96 5.66 -1.65
N ARG A 74 5.86 5.88 -2.96
CA ARG A 74 6.41 7.09 -3.60
C ARG A 74 5.25 7.91 -4.16
N GLN A 75 5.10 9.11 -3.63
CA GLN A 75 4.13 10.10 -4.09
C GLN A 75 4.92 11.27 -4.69
N ASN A 76 4.64 11.62 -5.94
CA ASN A 76 5.41 12.60 -6.72
C ASN A 76 5.10 14.08 -6.35
N ARG A 77 4.60 14.37 -5.14
CA ARG A 77 4.42 15.72 -4.61
C ARG A 77 5.13 15.88 -3.26
N ASP A 78 6.20 16.66 -3.28
CA ASP A 78 6.80 17.57 -2.28
C ASP A 78 6.58 17.41 -0.75
N LEU A 79 6.11 16.29 -0.23
CA LEU A 79 6.07 16.01 1.21
C LEU A 79 6.79 14.69 1.47
N GLN A 80 8.10 14.80 1.70
CA GLN A 80 9.07 13.74 2.05
C GLN A 80 8.78 13.06 3.41
N GLN A 81 7.53 12.96 3.84
CA GLN A 81 7.16 12.47 5.17
C GLN A 81 6.34 11.18 5.08
N GLY A 82 6.84 10.19 4.34
CA GLY A 82 6.15 8.90 4.23
C GLY A 82 6.78 7.83 3.35
N GLU A 83 8.04 7.98 2.92
CA GLU A 83 8.65 7.05 1.97
C GLU A 83 8.81 5.63 2.54
N GLN A 84 8.96 5.49 3.86
CA GLN A 84 9.18 4.21 4.54
C GLN A 84 8.47 4.21 5.89
N MET A 85 7.44 3.38 6.03
CA MET A 85 6.75 3.17 7.29
C MET A 85 6.98 1.75 7.77
N PHE A 86 7.40 1.61 9.01
CA PHE A 86 7.49 0.32 9.69
C PHE A 86 6.47 0.27 10.82
N ALA A 87 5.68 -0.79 10.85
CA ALA A 87 4.67 -1.04 11.87
C ALA A 87 4.87 -2.43 12.48
N GLY A 88 4.85 -2.49 13.80
CA GLY A 88 4.83 -3.74 14.56
C GLY A 88 3.49 -3.89 15.26
N GLN A 89 2.91 -5.09 15.20
CA GLN A 89 1.71 -5.45 15.93
C GLN A 89 1.93 -6.73 16.73
N VAL A 90 1.62 -6.70 18.02
CA VAL A 90 1.55 -7.87 18.88
C VAL A 90 0.09 -8.13 19.20
N THR A 91 -0.34 -9.37 19.10
CA THR A 91 -1.73 -9.78 19.35
C THR A 91 -1.73 -10.95 20.32
N LEU A 92 -2.42 -10.73 21.44
CA LEU A 92 -2.71 -11.74 22.46
C LEU A 92 -4.18 -12.15 22.34
N LYS A 93 -4.45 -13.44 22.24
CA LYS A 93 -5.80 -14.03 22.21
C LYS A 93 -5.97 -14.93 23.44
N PHE A 94 -7.13 -14.84 24.08
CA PHE A 94 -7.50 -15.60 25.28
C PHE A 94 -8.63 -16.57 24.95
#